data_AF-A0A151A7H1-F1
#
_entry.id   AF-A0A151A7H1-F1
#
_cell.length_a   1.000
_cell.length_b   1.000
_cell.length_c   1.000
_cell.angle_alpha   90.00
_cell.angle_beta   90.00
_cell.angle_gamma   90.00
#
_symmetry.space_group_name_H-M   'P 1'
#
loop_
_entity.id
_entity.type
_entity.pdbx_description
1 polymer ?
#
loop_
_entity_poly.entity_id
_entity_poly.type
_entity_poly.pdbx_seq_one_letter_code
_entity_poly.pdbx_strand_id
1 'polypeptide(L)'
;MKLENDFNDIFVRHFEENITSSEINDKISLLNLKEKQYIKDNLSVLHYGYEDRKTVINSQIKQILRSFDTECNYFFSNLTFKNYQSYHNKLVKSFETLNRIYKVDNVEITTEYLQLKLEKLNLIYEKEKKIEEEREIQKEIKEQMKEEERVRRELENERKKLEKEERQFNNEVNSLFKRLEKSNNDIEKELYAEKIKQLENKISESQEDKKDVINRETNTRAGYVYVISNIGSFGENIFKIGMTRRLEPYDRIKELGDASVPFSFDVHAMIFSDDAPKLENVLHKHFRDREINKVNHRKEFFKVSIDEIESVVKTNHNNTVEFIKIPQAEQYWESQNLSNNETLIDSL
;
A
#
# COMPACT_ATOMS: atom_id res chain seq x y z
N MET A 1 -29.73 40.45 -11.83
CA MET A 1 -29.90 38.99 -11.90
C MET A 1 -28.58 38.39 -11.45
N LYS A 2 -28.51 37.89 -10.21
CA LYS A 2 -27.29 37.31 -9.63
C LYS A 2 -27.00 36.01 -10.37
N LEU A 3 -25.98 35.99 -11.22
CA LEU A 3 -25.31 34.76 -11.63
C LEU A 3 -24.45 34.34 -10.44
N GLU A 4 -25.06 33.63 -9.49
CA GLU A 4 -24.31 32.70 -8.64
C GLU A 4 -23.78 31.61 -9.57
N ASN A 5 -22.66 31.90 -10.22
CA ASN A 5 -21.98 30.92 -11.04
C ASN A 5 -21.28 29.94 -10.11
N ASP A 6 -21.77 28.72 -10.13
CA ASP A 6 -21.33 27.56 -9.39
C ASP A 6 -19.97 27.03 -9.91
N PHE A 7 -18.99 27.92 -10.08
CA PHE A 7 -17.64 27.56 -10.52
C PHE A 7 -16.90 26.73 -9.48
N ASN A 8 -17.33 26.78 -8.22
CA ASN A 8 -16.80 25.92 -7.15
C ASN A 8 -17.18 24.44 -7.35
N ASP A 9 -18.25 24.17 -8.10
CA ASP A 9 -18.79 22.83 -8.35
C ASP A 9 -18.36 22.21 -9.69
N ILE A 10 -17.42 22.85 -10.43
CA ILE A 10 -16.71 22.23 -11.56
C ILE A 10 -15.67 21.21 -11.03
N PHE A 11 -16.07 20.42 -10.03
CA PHE A 11 -15.49 19.13 -9.76
C PHE A 11 -16.04 18.17 -10.81
N VAL A 12 -15.46 18.19 -12.02
CA VAL A 12 -15.86 17.28 -13.08
C VAL A 12 -15.48 15.86 -12.64
N ARG A 13 -16.47 15.12 -12.15
CA ARG A 13 -16.41 13.71 -11.73
C ARG A 13 -16.19 12.74 -12.91
N HIS A 14 -15.43 13.11 -13.94
CA HIS A 14 -15.12 12.18 -15.03
C HIS A 14 -13.88 11.37 -14.67
N PHE A 15 -13.98 10.59 -13.60
CA PHE A 15 -13.01 9.54 -13.31
C PHE A 15 -13.24 8.39 -14.29
N GLU A 16 -12.65 8.49 -15.49
CA GLU A 16 -12.48 7.31 -16.33
C GLU A 16 -11.31 6.51 -15.76
N GLU A 17 -11.64 5.48 -14.96
CA GLU A 17 -10.68 4.59 -14.29
C GLU A 17 -9.64 3.95 -15.24
N ASN A 18 -9.91 3.93 -16.55
CA ASN A 18 -9.12 3.21 -17.55
C ASN A 18 -8.29 4.09 -18.51
N ILE A 19 -8.22 5.42 -18.33
CA ILE A 19 -7.40 6.24 -19.24
C ILE A 19 -5.91 5.92 -19.03
N THR A 20 -5.10 5.75 -20.08
CA THR A 20 -3.64 5.59 -19.92
C THR A 20 -2.93 6.94 -19.74
N SER A 21 -1.73 6.94 -19.14
CA SER A 21 -0.89 8.15 -19.05
C SER A 21 -0.59 8.78 -20.43
N SER A 22 -0.58 7.97 -21.50
CA SER A 22 -0.47 8.45 -22.89
C SER A 22 -1.73 9.18 -23.34
N GLU A 23 -2.91 8.61 -23.11
CA GLU A 23 -4.18 9.21 -23.49
C GLU A 23 -4.45 10.53 -22.74
N ILE A 24 -4.01 10.66 -21.47
CA ILE A 24 -4.08 11.95 -20.76
C ILE A 24 -3.21 13.00 -21.47
N ASN A 25 -2.00 12.64 -21.89
CA ASN A 25 -1.13 13.57 -22.64
C ASN A 25 -1.74 13.97 -23.99
N ASP A 26 -2.42 13.04 -24.67
CA ASP A 26 -3.14 13.33 -25.92
C ASP A 26 -4.32 14.27 -25.68
N LYS A 27 -5.13 14.04 -24.63
CA LYS A 27 -6.23 14.95 -24.23
C LYS A 27 -5.72 16.35 -23.88
N ILE A 28 -4.61 16.46 -23.12
CA ILE A 28 -3.96 17.75 -22.83
C ILE A 28 -3.48 18.43 -24.11
N SER A 29 -2.94 17.68 -25.07
CA SER A 29 -2.47 18.20 -26.35
C SER A 29 -3.63 18.72 -27.21
N LEU A 30 -4.75 18.00 -27.24
CA LEU A 30 -5.99 18.43 -27.88
C LEU A 30 -6.54 19.70 -27.25
N LEU A 31 -6.55 19.81 -25.91
CA LEU A 31 -6.94 21.05 -25.22
C LEU A 31 -6.01 22.21 -25.55
N ASN A 32 -4.69 21.99 -25.63
CA ASN A 32 -3.75 23.03 -26.05
C ASN A 32 -4.03 23.53 -27.48
N LEU A 33 -4.44 22.64 -28.39
CA LEU A 33 -4.86 23.02 -29.74
C LEU A 33 -6.19 23.80 -29.72
N LYS A 34 -7.15 23.34 -28.92
CA LYS A 34 -8.45 24.01 -28.72
C LYS A 34 -8.27 25.41 -28.14
N GLU A 35 -7.43 25.58 -27.13
CA GLU A 35 -7.06 26.89 -26.56
C GLU A 35 -6.48 27.84 -27.62
N LYS A 36 -5.53 27.36 -28.43
CA LYS A 36 -4.93 28.15 -29.51
C LYS A 36 -5.97 28.57 -30.56
N GLN A 37 -6.90 27.68 -30.88
CA GLN A 37 -7.99 27.96 -31.82
C GLN A 37 -8.98 28.99 -31.22
N TYR A 38 -9.34 28.83 -29.95
CA TYR A 38 -10.21 29.75 -29.21
C TYR A 38 -9.67 31.19 -29.18
N ILE A 39 -8.35 31.33 -29.02
CA ILE A 39 -7.67 32.64 -29.07
C ILE A 39 -7.69 33.20 -30.51
N LYS A 40 -7.44 32.37 -31.54
CA LYS A 40 -7.48 32.81 -32.94
C LYS A 40 -8.87 33.28 -33.36
N ASP A 41 -9.91 32.62 -32.87
CA ASP A 41 -11.31 32.91 -33.18
C ASP A 41 -11.85 34.09 -32.35
N ASN A 42 -11.03 34.71 -31.49
CA ASN A 42 -11.38 35.79 -30.57
C ASN A 42 -12.53 35.44 -29.61
N LEU A 43 -12.63 34.17 -29.21
CA LEU A 43 -13.65 33.67 -28.28
C LEU A 43 -13.17 33.67 -26.82
N SER A 44 -11.87 33.87 -26.58
CA SER A 44 -11.28 33.83 -25.23
C SER A 44 -11.52 35.09 -24.41
N VAL A 45 -11.75 36.24 -25.07
CA VAL A 45 -11.94 37.54 -24.42
C VAL A 45 -13.04 38.30 -25.13
N LEU A 46 -13.98 38.82 -24.36
CA LEU A 46 -15.03 39.71 -24.81
C LEU A 46 -14.59 41.17 -24.64
N HIS A 47 -14.78 41.98 -25.68
CA HIS A 47 -14.70 43.43 -25.59
C HIS A 47 -16.05 44.04 -25.95
N TYR A 48 -16.59 44.90 -25.08
CA TYR A 48 -17.93 45.48 -25.24
C TYR A 48 -17.94 47.02 -25.34
N GLY A 49 -16.77 47.67 -25.42
CA GLY A 49 -16.64 49.11 -25.65
C GLY A 49 -16.88 49.51 -27.12
N TYR A 50 -17.30 50.77 -27.35
CA TYR A 50 -17.70 51.25 -28.69
C TYR A 50 -16.73 52.24 -29.35
N GLU A 51 -15.70 52.76 -28.65
CA GLU A 51 -15.00 53.98 -29.12
C GLU A 51 -13.45 53.91 -29.18
N ASP A 52 -12.84 52.76 -28.89
CA ASP A 52 -11.37 52.65 -28.91
C ASP A 52 -10.80 52.25 -30.27
N ARG A 53 -9.58 52.73 -30.57
CA ARG A 53 -8.82 52.26 -31.74
C ARG A 53 -8.57 50.76 -31.62
N LYS A 54 -8.79 50.01 -32.70
CA LYS A 54 -8.54 48.55 -32.79
C LYS A 54 -7.17 48.12 -32.26
N THR A 55 -6.14 48.95 -32.42
CA THR A 55 -4.80 48.70 -31.89
C THR A 55 -4.74 48.71 -30.35
N VAL A 56 -5.51 49.59 -29.70
CA VAL A 56 -5.61 49.69 -28.23
C VAL A 56 -6.37 48.49 -27.68
N ILE A 57 -7.52 48.16 -28.28
CA ILE A 57 -8.32 46.98 -27.91
C ILE A 57 -7.47 45.70 -28.01
N ASN A 58 -6.77 45.50 -29.13
CA ASN A 58 -5.88 44.35 -29.30
C ASN A 58 -4.72 44.31 -28.30
N SER A 59 -4.24 45.47 -27.85
CA SER A 59 -3.22 45.55 -26.80
C SER A 59 -3.79 45.08 -25.46
N GLN A 60 -4.98 45.53 -25.09
CA GLN A 60 -5.62 45.14 -23.84
C GLN A 60 -5.98 43.65 -23.80
N ILE A 61 -6.54 43.11 -24.88
CA ILE A 61 -6.82 41.67 -25.03
C ILE A 61 -5.54 40.86 -24.84
N LYS A 62 -4.42 41.28 -25.45
CA LYS A 62 -3.13 40.58 -25.28
C LYS A 62 -2.60 40.66 -23.85
N GLN A 63 -2.79 41.78 -23.16
CA GLN A 63 -2.32 41.95 -21.79
C GLN A 63 -3.09 41.06 -20.82
N ILE A 64 -4.43 41.09 -20.85
CA ILE A 64 -5.25 40.26 -19.95
C ILE A 64 -5.02 38.77 -20.20
N LEU A 65 -4.94 38.34 -21.46
CA LEU A 65 -4.65 36.94 -21.81
C LEU A 65 -3.28 36.51 -21.32
N ARG A 66 -2.25 37.34 -21.56
CA ARG A 66 -0.90 37.02 -21.11
C ARG A 66 -0.83 36.91 -19.59
N SER A 67 -1.49 37.82 -18.86
CA SER A 67 -1.54 37.78 -17.40
C SER A 67 -2.22 36.50 -16.90
N PHE A 68 -3.41 36.20 -17.43
CA PHE A 68 -4.15 35.00 -17.04
C PHE A 68 -3.44 33.71 -17.41
N ASP A 69 -2.91 33.60 -18.63
CA ASP A 69 -2.17 32.41 -19.07
C ASP A 69 -0.88 32.21 -18.27
N THR A 70 -0.21 33.29 -17.85
CA THR A 70 0.99 33.19 -17.02
C THR A 70 0.65 32.61 -15.65
N GLU A 71 -0.42 33.09 -15.01
CA GLU A 71 -0.90 32.55 -13.74
C GLU A 71 -1.38 31.11 -13.88
N CYS A 72 -2.16 30.79 -14.92
CA CYS A 72 -2.59 29.43 -15.20
C CYS A 72 -1.40 28.47 -15.39
N ASN A 73 -0.41 28.86 -16.19
CA ASN A 73 0.79 28.04 -16.42
C ASN A 73 1.58 27.81 -15.13
N TYR A 74 1.64 28.80 -14.25
CA TYR A 74 2.25 28.64 -12.92
C TYR A 74 1.45 27.64 -12.05
N PHE A 75 0.12 27.68 -12.09
CA PHE A 75 -0.71 26.71 -11.36
C PHE A 75 -0.54 25.29 -11.93
N PHE A 76 -0.52 25.15 -13.25
CA PHE A 76 -0.32 23.87 -13.94
C PHE A 76 1.03 23.22 -13.61
N SER A 77 2.11 24.01 -13.56
CA SER A 77 3.46 23.47 -13.33
C SER A 77 3.74 23.07 -11.88
N ASN A 78 3.01 23.64 -10.91
CA ASN A 78 3.17 23.35 -9.49
C ASN A 78 2.03 22.50 -8.91
N LEU A 79 1.12 22.03 -9.77
CA LEU A 79 0.02 21.16 -9.37
C LEU A 79 0.57 19.83 -8.87
N THR A 80 0.04 19.37 -7.75
CA THR A 80 0.29 18.05 -7.18
C THR A 80 -1.04 17.44 -6.79
N PHE A 81 -1.06 16.13 -6.55
CA PHE A 81 -2.29 15.46 -6.11
C PHE A 81 -2.89 16.03 -4.80
N LYS A 82 -2.08 16.70 -3.97
CA LYS A 82 -2.51 17.24 -2.67
C LYS A 82 -3.13 18.62 -2.74
N ASN A 83 -2.77 19.42 -3.75
CA ASN A 83 -3.05 20.86 -3.77
C ASN A 83 -4.07 21.26 -4.85
N TYR A 84 -4.72 20.29 -5.51
CA TYR A 84 -5.71 20.53 -6.55
C TYR A 84 -6.77 21.57 -6.15
N GLN A 85 -7.45 21.37 -5.01
CA GLN A 85 -8.51 22.30 -4.57
C GLN A 85 -7.99 23.72 -4.35
N SER A 86 -6.76 23.85 -3.84
CA SER A 86 -6.14 25.15 -3.63
C SER A 86 -5.89 25.86 -4.96
N TYR A 87 -5.34 25.15 -5.96
CA TYR A 87 -5.07 25.72 -7.28
C TYR A 87 -6.33 25.96 -8.10
N HIS A 88 -7.35 25.11 -7.99
CA HIS A 88 -8.67 25.35 -8.57
C HIS A 88 -9.23 26.69 -8.10
N ASN A 89 -9.27 26.90 -6.79
CA ASN A 89 -9.77 28.15 -6.20
C ASN A 89 -8.91 29.37 -6.58
N LYS A 90 -7.58 29.20 -6.69
CA LYS A 90 -6.68 30.28 -7.14
C LYS A 90 -6.90 30.64 -8.60
N LEU A 91 -7.17 29.66 -9.46
CA LEU A 91 -7.44 29.86 -10.88
C LEU A 91 -8.75 30.64 -11.08
N VAL A 92 -9.82 30.24 -10.37
CA VAL A 92 -11.10 30.99 -10.37
C VAL A 92 -10.91 32.42 -9.85
N LYS A 93 -10.20 32.60 -8.73
CA LYS A 93 -9.92 33.94 -8.18
C LYS A 93 -9.07 34.81 -9.13
N SER A 94 -8.13 34.22 -9.85
CA SER A 94 -7.33 34.91 -10.88
C SER A 94 -8.23 35.46 -11.97
N PHE A 95 -9.13 34.62 -12.50
CA PHE A 95 -10.13 35.01 -13.49
C PHE A 95 -11.01 36.16 -13.00
N GLU A 96 -11.60 36.05 -11.80
CA GLU A 96 -12.44 37.10 -11.22
C GLU A 96 -11.67 38.41 -11.01
N THR A 97 -10.43 38.31 -10.53
CA THR A 97 -9.59 39.48 -10.25
C THR A 97 -9.20 40.21 -11.53
N LEU A 98 -8.77 39.48 -12.56
CA LEU A 98 -8.41 40.06 -13.84
C LEU A 98 -9.63 40.69 -14.53
N ASN A 99 -10.78 40.01 -14.56
CA ASN A 99 -12.01 40.59 -15.11
C ASN A 99 -12.44 41.86 -14.38
N ARG A 100 -12.24 41.93 -13.05
CA ARG A 100 -12.49 43.15 -12.28
C ARG A 100 -11.54 44.29 -12.62
N ILE A 101 -10.24 44.01 -12.82
CA ILE A 101 -9.22 45.02 -13.15
C ILE A 101 -9.47 45.60 -14.55
N TYR A 102 -9.69 44.73 -15.54
CA TYR A 102 -9.86 45.10 -16.94
C TYR A 102 -11.28 45.56 -17.30
N LYS A 103 -12.21 45.56 -16.32
CA LYS A 103 -13.55 46.13 -16.48
C LYS A 103 -13.53 47.60 -16.91
N VAL A 104 -12.52 48.37 -16.46
CA VAL A 104 -12.33 49.78 -16.85
C VAL A 104 -12.01 49.92 -18.34
N ASP A 105 -11.30 48.93 -18.90
CA ASP A 105 -10.93 48.85 -20.30
C ASP A 105 -12.01 48.17 -21.17
N ASN A 106 -13.17 47.80 -20.58
CA ASN A 106 -14.25 47.07 -21.23
C ASN A 106 -13.82 45.71 -21.84
N VAL A 107 -12.89 45.03 -21.19
CA VAL A 107 -12.32 43.73 -21.61
C VAL A 107 -12.53 42.70 -20.51
N GLU A 108 -13.11 41.55 -20.84
CA GLU A 108 -13.37 40.47 -19.89
C GLU A 108 -13.03 39.10 -20.51
N ILE A 109 -12.36 38.24 -19.76
CA ILE A 109 -12.13 36.84 -20.12
C ILE A 109 -13.48 36.11 -20.10
N THR A 110 -13.72 35.29 -21.12
CA THR A 110 -14.96 34.51 -21.23
C THR A 110 -14.99 33.32 -20.29
N THR A 111 -16.20 32.95 -19.84
CA THR A 111 -16.42 31.82 -18.94
C THR A 111 -16.06 30.48 -19.58
N GLU A 112 -16.23 30.37 -20.88
CA GLU A 112 -15.85 29.19 -21.67
C GLU A 112 -14.33 29.01 -21.69
N TYR A 113 -13.56 30.11 -21.74
CA TYR A 113 -12.11 30.04 -21.65
C TYR A 113 -11.64 29.61 -20.26
N LEU A 114 -12.30 30.09 -19.20
CA LEU A 114 -12.08 29.58 -17.85
C LEU A 114 -12.36 28.08 -17.76
N GLN A 115 -13.46 27.61 -18.33
CA GLN A 115 -13.83 26.18 -18.33
C GLN A 115 -12.77 25.32 -19.01
N LEU A 116 -12.21 25.77 -20.15
CA LEU A 116 -11.10 25.07 -20.82
C LEU A 116 -9.86 24.96 -19.92
N LYS A 117 -9.52 26.03 -19.19
CA LYS A 117 -8.39 26.02 -18.24
C LYS A 117 -8.64 25.10 -17.05
N LEU A 118 -9.87 25.05 -16.54
CA LEU A 118 -10.26 24.15 -15.46
C LEU A 118 -10.25 22.68 -15.93
N GLU A 119 -10.74 22.39 -17.13
CA GLU A 119 -10.67 21.05 -17.73
C GLU A 119 -9.21 20.57 -17.86
N LYS A 120 -8.32 21.47 -18.29
CA LYS A 120 -6.88 21.20 -18.36
C LYS A 120 -6.26 20.98 -16.97
N LEU A 121 -6.66 21.76 -15.96
CA LEU A 121 -6.23 21.56 -14.58
C LEU A 121 -6.59 20.15 -14.09
N ASN A 122 -7.79 19.68 -14.41
CA ASN A 122 -8.28 18.36 -14.03
C ASN A 122 -7.46 17.24 -14.67
N LEU A 123 -7.18 17.34 -15.97
CA LEU A 123 -6.35 16.33 -16.66
C LEU A 123 -4.92 16.28 -16.11
N ILE A 124 -4.32 17.43 -15.76
CA ILE A 124 -2.99 17.45 -15.14
C ILE A 124 -3.05 16.79 -13.76
N TYR A 125 -4.10 17.04 -12.97
CA TYR A 125 -4.31 16.38 -11.69
C TYR A 125 -4.46 14.86 -11.83
N GLU A 126 -5.23 14.38 -12.81
CA GLU A 126 -5.38 12.94 -13.09
C GLU A 126 -4.05 12.29 -13.43
N LYS A 127 -3.21 12.97 -14.21
CA LYS A 127 -1.86 12.51 -14.52
C LYS A 127 -1.00 12.40 -13.27
N GLU A 128 -0.97 13.45 -12.44
CA GLU A 128 -0.19 13.45 -11.19
C GLU A 128 -0.65 12.37 -10.22
N LYS A 129 -1.97 12.13 -10.13
CA LYS A 129 -2.54 11.05 -9.32
C LYS A 129 -2.04 9.68 -9.79
N LYS A 130 -2.08 9.41 -11.10
CA LYS A 130 -1.59 8.14 -11.66
C LYS A 130 -0.09 7.93 -11.46
N ILE A 131 0.71 8.99 -11.60
CA ILE A 131 2.15 8.92 -11.34
C ILE A 131 2.41 8.52 -9.87
N GLU A 132 1.67 9.08 -8.92
CA GLU A 132 1.82 8.71 -7.51
C GLU A 132 1.34 7.27 -7.25
N GLU A 133 0.24 6.82 -7.86
CA GLU A 133 -0.23 5.42 -7.79
C GLU A 133 0.83 4.45 -8.34
N GLU A 134 1.40 4.73 -9.53
CA GLU A 134 2.50 3.94 -10.11
C GLU A 134 3.72 3.91 -9.18
N ARG A 135 4.04 5.05 -8.53
CA ARG A 135 5.14 5.15 -7.58
C ARG A 135 4.89 4.34 -6.31
N GLU A 136 3.66 4.32 -5.79
CA GLU A 136 3.28 3.45 -4.67
C GLU A 136 3.41 1.97 -5.05
N ILE A 137 2.90 1.58 -6.23
CA ILE A 137 3.02 0.21 -6.74
C ILE A 137 4.48 -0.21 -6.86
N GLN A 138 5.36 0.65 -7.39
CA GLN A 138 6.79 0.39 -7.50
C GLN A 138 7.48 0.23 -6.13
N LYS A 139 7.12 1.04 -5.13
CA LYS A 139 7.63 0.90 -3.77
C LYS A 139 7.23 -0.46 -3.19
N GLU A 140 5.97 -0.84 -3.33
CA GLU A 140 5.45 -2.13 -2.84
C GLU A 140 6.11 -3.31 -3.56
N ILE A 141 6.31 -3.25 -4.88
CA ILE A 141 7.05 -4.28 -5.64
C ILE A 141 8.49 -4.40 -5.12
N LYS A 142 9.16 -3.27 -4.89
CA LYS A 142 10.54 -3.27 -4.36
C LYS A 142 10.61 -3.85 -2.95
N GLU A 143 9.61 -3.60 -2.11
CA GLU A 143 9.51 -4.20 -0.78
C GLU A 143 9.25 -5.70 -0.85
N GLN A 144 8.35 -6.15 -1.73
CA GLN A 144 8.14 -7.57 -2.00
C GLN A 144 9.45 -8.23 -2.45
N MET A 145 10.16 -7.68 -3.45
CA MET A 145 11.43 -8.23 -3.92
C MET A 145 12.49 -8.36 -2.81
N LYS A 146 12.59 -7.36 -1.92
CA LYS A 146 13.49 -7.43 -0.76
C LYS A 146 13.09 -8.54 0.20
N GLU A 147 11.80 -8.72 0.42
CA GLU A 147 11.26 -9.77 1.29
C GLU A 147 11.54 -11.15 0.71
N GLU A 148 11.32 -11.34 -0.60
CA GLU A 148 11.67 -12.59 -1.29
C GLU A 148 13.17 -12.91 -1.22
N GLU A 149 14.02 -11.90 -1.34
CA GLU A 149 15.46 -12.07 -1.21
C GLU A 149 15.86 -12.48 0.22
N ARG A 150 15.22 -11.91 1.26
CA ARG A 150 15.45 -12.31 2.65
C ARG A 150 15.03 -13.76 2.89
N VAL A 151 13.83 -14.13 2.46
CA VAL A 151 13.34 -15.52 2.54
C VAL A 151 14.32 -16.48 1.88
N ARG A 152 14.81 -16.15 0.68
CA ARG A 152 15.81 -16.98 -0.03
C ARG A 152 17.10 -17.15 0.77
N ARG A 153 17.62 -16.06 1.37
CA ARG A 153 18.84 -16.09 2.19
C ARG A 153 18.64 -16.90 3.47
N GLU A 154 17.48 -16.78 4.12
CA GLU A 154 17.13 -17.58 5.31
C GLU A 154 17.07 -19.06 5.00
N LEU A 155 16.35 -19.45 3.94
CA LEU A 155 16.27 -20.84 3.49
C LEU A 155 17.65 -21.42 3.17
N GLU A 156 18.49 -20.65 2.45
CA GLU A 156 19.85 -21.09 2.12
C GLU A 156 20.72 -21.27 3.37
N ASN A 157 20.60 -20.37 4.35
CA ASN A 157 21.35 -20.43 5.60
C ASN A 157 20.91 -21.61 6.46
N GLU A 158 19.61 -21.83 6.61
CA GLU A 158 19.09 -22.95 7.40
C GLU A 158 19.44 -24.29 6.77
N ARG A 159 19.34 -24.40 5.44
CA ARG A 159 19.81 -25.59 4.70
C ARG A 159 21.29 -25.89 4.97
N LYS A 160 22.16 -24.88 4.92
CA LYS A 160 23.59 -25.03 5.22
C LYS A 160 23.85 -25.42 6.67
N LYS A 161 23.02 -24.95 7.60
CA LYS A 161 23.12 -25.30 9.02
C LYS A 161 22.73 -26.76 9.25
N LEU A 162 21.57 -27.19 8.75
CA LEU A 162 21.12 -28.58 8.81
C LEU A 162 22.12 -29.54 8.14
N GLU A 163 22.71 -29.17 7.00
CA GLU A 163 23.78 -29.98 6.37
C GLU A 163 25.04 -30.12 7.23
N LYS A 164 25.40 -29.09 8.00
CA LYS A 164 26.55 -29.17 8.92
C LYS A 164 26.23 -30.03 10.13
N GLU A 165 25.04 -29.89 10.71
CA GLU A 165 24.56 -30.68 11.84
C GLU A 165 24.49 -32.16 11.47
N GLU A 166 23.89 -32.49 10.32
CA GLU A 166 23.82 -33.86 9.78
C GLU A 166 25.23 -34.46 9.62
N ARG A 167 26.20 -33.69 9.09
CA ARG A 167 27.59 -34.15 8.98
C ARG A 167 28.26 -34.37 10.33
N GLN A 168 28.01 -33.49 11.31
CA GLN A 168 28.56 -33.60 12.65
C GLN A 168 28.03 -34.84 13.37
N PHE A 169 26.70 -35.04 13.36
CA PHE A 169 26.09 -36.21 13.97
C PHE A 169 26.54 -37.51 13.31
N ASN A 170 26.61 -37.57 11.97
CA ASN A 170 27.13 -38.74 11.27
C ASN A 170 28.59 -39.06 11.64
N ASN A 171 29.44 -38.04 11.77
CA ASN A 171 30.82 -38.23 12.21
C ASN A 171 30.91 -38.72 13.67
N GLU A 172 30.06 -38.19 14.56
CA GLU A 172 30.00 -38.61 15.95
C GLU A 172 29.50 -40.05 16.09
N VAL A 173 28.42 -40.42 15.39
CA VAL A 173 27.91 -41.79 15.28
C VAL A 173 29.00 -42.75 14.83
N ASN A 174 29.70 -42.42 13.72
CA ASN A 174 30.81 -43.24 13.23
C ASN A 174 31.96 -43.38 14.26
N SER A 175 32.22 -42.34 15.04
CA SER A 175 33.25 -42.37 16.08
C SER A 175 32.84 -43.26 17.27
N LEU A 176 31.56 -43.21 17.66
CA LEU A 176 31.00 -44.02 18.75
C LEU A 176 30.88 -45.49 18.34
N PHE A 177 30.49 -45.78 17.09
CA PHE A 177 30.51 -47.14 16.54
C PHE A 177 31.89 -47.79 16.64
N LYS A 178 32.96 -47.06 16.24
CA LYS A 178 34.34 -47.55 16.36
C LYS A 178 34.79 -47.78 17.81
N ARG A 179 34.25 -47.03 18.78
CA ARG A 179 34.54 -47.21 20.20
C ARG A 179 33.78 -48.40 20.78
N LEU A 180 32.53 -48.59 20.35
CA LEU A 180 31.68 -49.72 20.73
C LEU A 180 32.30 -51.05 20.26
N GLU A 181 32.82 -51.12 19.02
CA GLU A 181 33.52 -52.31 18.50
C GLU A 181 34.80 -52.67 19.28
N LYS A 182 35.46 -51.67 19.89
CA LYS A 182 36.73 -51.85 20.61
C LYS A 182 36.58 -52.04 22.11
N SER A 183 35.41 -51.74 22.69
CA SER A 183 35.20 -51.88 24.13
C SER A 183 34.99 -53.35 24.50
N ASN A 184 35.56 -53.77 25.63
CA ASN A 184 35.38 -55.10 26.21
C ASN A 184 34.49 -55.09 27.45
N ASN A 185 33.96 -53.93 27.84
CA ASN A 185 33.12 -53.74 29.02
C ASN A 185 31.64 -53.61 28.60
N ASP A 186 30.78 -54.48 29.11
CA ASP A 186 29.37 -54.53 28.71
C ASP A 186 28.59 -53.26 29.08
N ILE A 187 28.94 -52.61 30.19
CA ILE A 187 28.32 -51.34 30.62
C ILE A 187 28.67 -50.19 29.67
N GLU A 188 29.91 -50.15 29.17
CA GLU A 188 30.33 -49.11 28.21
C GLU A 188 29.69 -49.31 26.84
N LYS A 189 29.54 -50.56 26.40
CA LYS A 189 28.86 -50.89 25.14
C LYS A 189 27.41 -50.43 25.16
N GLU A 190 26.71 -50.65 26.27
CA GLU A 190 25.32 -50.23 26.44
C GLU A 190 25.20 -48.69 26.39
N LEU A 191 26.10 -47.97 27.08
CA LEU A 191 26.15 -46.50 27.05
C LEU A 191 26.41 -45.94 25.64
N TYR A 192 27.35 -46.54 24.89
CA TYR A 192 27.61 -46.13 23.51
C TYR A 192 26.43 -46.43 22.58
N ALA A 193 25.76 -47.58 22.76
CA ALA A 193 24.59 -47.95 21.96
C ALA A 193 23.41 -46.99 22.19
N GLU A 194 23.14 -46.61 23.45
CA GLU A 194 22.12 -45.60 23.75
C GLU A 194 22.45 -44.25 23.11
N LYS A 195 23.72 -43.84 23.17
CA LYS A 195 24.15 -42.56 22.59
C LYS A 195 24.03 -42.54 21.07
N ILE A 196 24.39 -43.64 20.41
CA ILE A 196 24.21 -43.80 18.96
C ILE A 196 22.73 -43.68 18.61
N LYS A 197 21.84 -44.38 19.32
CA LYS A 197 20.39 -44.31 19.08
C LYS A 197 19.84 -42.89 19.24
N GLN A 198 20.30 -42.14 20.24
CA GLN A 198 19.92 -40.73 20.41
C GLN A 198 20.38 -39.86 19.23
N LEU A 199 21.60 -40.08 18.72
CA LEU A 199 22.13 -39.34 17.58
C LEU A 199 21.44 -39.73 16.27
N GLU A 200 21.08 -41.00 16.07
CA GLU A 200 20.29 -41.47 14.93
C GLU A 200 18.91 -40.83 14.89
N ASN A 201 18.24 -40.69 16.04
CA ASN A 201 16.98 -39.95 16.13
C ASN A 201 17.15 -38.48 15.72
N LYS A 202 18.20 -37.81 16.20
CA LYS A 202 18.51 -36.42 15.81
C LYS A 202 18.84 -36.27 14.33
N ILE A 203 19.51 -37.26 13.73
CA ILE A 203 19.76 -37.28 12.28
C ILE A 203 18.42 -37.41 11.53
N SER A 204 17.52 -38.27 11.99
CA SER A 204 16.20 -38.43 11.38
C SER A 204 15.37 -37.14 11.45
N GLU A 205 15.35 -36.46 12.60
CA GLU A 205 14.70 -35.15 12.78
C GLU A 205 15.29 -34.10 11.83
N SER A 206 16.63 -33.97 11.81
CA SER A 206 17.32 -33.02 10.92
C SER A 206 17.09 -33.31 9.44
N GLN A 207 16.92 -34.57 9.05
CA GLN A 207 16.56 -34.97 7.69
C GLN A 207 15.12 -34.61 7.31
N GLU A 208 14.19 -34.64 8.26
CA GLU A 208 12.81 -34.21 8.07
C GLU A 208 12.75 -32.69 7.90
N ASP A 209 13.39 -31.93 8.79
CA ASP A 209 13.50 -30.46 8.69
C ASP A 209 14.12 -30.03 7.36
N LYS A 210 15.14 -30.75 6.89
CA LYS A 210 15.79 -30.49 5.61
C LYS A 210 14.86 -30.75 4.43
N LYS A 211 14.02 -31.80 4.48
CA LYS A 211 13.02 -32.05 3.45
C LYS A 211 12.00 -30.92 3.41
N ASP A 212 11.59 -30.40 4.56
CA ASP A 212 10.66 -29.27 4.64
C ASP A 212 11.26 -27.98 4.05
N VAL A 213 12.53 -27.69 4.37
CA VAL A 213 13.25 -26.55 3.77
C VAL A 213 13.34 -26.70 2.25
N ILE A 214 13.67 -27.90 1.74
CA ILE A 214 13.73 -28.18 0.30
C ILE A 214 12.34 -28.06 -0.35
N ASN A 215 11.30 -28.53 0.32
CA ASN A 215 9.92 -28.39 -0.16
C ASN A 215 9.55 -26.90 -0.27
N ARG A 216 9.92 -26.06 0.69
CA ARG A 216 9.71 -24.60 0.63
C ARG A 216 10.57 -23.91 -0.42
N GLU A 217 11.77 -24.39 -0.70
CA GLU A 217 12.61 -23.87 -1.79
C GLU A 217 12.03 -24.20 -3.17
N THR A 218 11.48 -25.41 -3.34
CA THR A 218 10.97 -25.91 -4.62
C THR A 218 9.53 -25.46 -4.88
N ASN A 219 8.68 -25.47 -3.86
CA ASN A 219 7.32 -24.98 -3.91
C ASN A 219 7.27 -23.50 -3.49
N THR A 220 7.35 -22.61 -4.47
CA THR A 220 7.28 -21.16 -4.25
C THR A 220 5.94 -20.67 -3.71
N ARG A 221 4.91 -21.54 -3.66
CA ARG A 221 3.56 -21.23 -3.16
C ARG A 221 3.34 -21.68 -1.72
N ALA A 222 4.21 -22.53 -1.16
CA ALA A 222 4.11 -22.97 0.22
C ALA A 222 4.45 -21.81 1.18
N GLY A 223 3.69 -21.68 2.25
CA GLY A 223 3.90 -20.63 3.24
C GLY A 223 2.81 -20.57 4.30
N TYR A 224 2.80 -19.47 5.04
CA TYR A 224 1.83 -19.21 6.08
C TYR A 224 0.91 -18.07 5.69
N VAL A 225 -0.39 -18.26 5.85
CA VAL A 225 -1.37 -17.16 5.86
C VAL A 225 -1.57 -16.75 7.32
N TYR A 226 -1.31 -15.48 7.63
CA TYR A 226 -1.49 -14.92 8.96
C TYR A 226 -2.73 -14.03 9.01
N VAL A 227 -3.37 -14.03 10.18
CA VAL A 227 -4.46 -13.11 10.52
C VAL A 227 -4.01 -12.33 11.75
N ILE A 228 -3.86 -11.02 11.60
CA ILE A 228 -3.35 -10.14 12.65
C ILE A 228 -4.27 -8.94 12.86
N SER A 229 -4.30 -8.39 14.07
CA SER A 229 -5.02 -7.16 14.36
C SER A 229 -4.17 -6.20 15.19
N ASN A 230 -4.58 -4.94 15.24
CA ASN A 230 -3.96 -3.94 16.10
C ASN A 230 -5.06 -2.97 16.52
N ILE A 231 -5.69 -3.29 17.66
CA ILE A 231 -6.82 -2.52 18.18
C ILE A 231 -6.41 -1.07 18.46
N GLY A 232 -5.22 -0.85 19.00
CA GLY A 232 -4.77 0.50 19.37
C GLY A 232 -4.60 1.44 18.17
N SER A 233 -4.29 0.91 16.97
CA SER A 233 -4.06 1.71 15.77
C SER A 233 -5.26 1.75 14.84
N PHE A 234 -6.00 0.64 14.70
CA PHE A 234 -7.07 0.52 13.71
C PHE A 234 -8.45 0.39 14.34
N GLY A 235 -8.57 -0.02 15.60
CA GLY A 235 -9.83 -0.27 16.29
C GLY A 235 -10.27 -1.74 16.23
N GLU A 236 -11.45 -2.00 16.79
CA GLU A 236 -12.00 -3.36 16.91
C GLU A 236 -12.49 -3.93 15.57
N ASN A 237 -12.45 -5.27 15.45
CA ASN A 237 -12.92 -6.02 14.29
C ASN A 237 -12.24 -5.62 12.97
N ILE A 238 -10.99 -5.19 13.05
CA ILE A 238 -10.16 -4.86 11.90
C ILE A 238 -8.97 -5.81 11.88
N PHE A 239 -8.93 -6.62 10.82
CA PHE A 239 -7.93 -7.65 10.65
C PHE A 239 -7.16 -7.44 9.36
N LYS A 240 -5.85 -7.61 9.42
CA LYS A 240 -5.01 -7.80 8.25
C LYS A 240 -4.86 -9.28 7.96
N ILE A 241 -5.12 -9.65 6.71
CA ILE A 241 -4.94 -11.01 6.20
C ILE A 241 -3.87 -10.94 5.12
N GLY A 242 -2.75 -11.63 5.33
CA GLY A 242 -1.68 -11.70 4.34
C GLY A 242 -0.92 -13.00 4.44
N MET A 243 0.06 -13.19 3.55
CA MET A 243 0.93 -14.38 3.59
C MET A 243 2.41 -14.05 3.80
N THR A 244 3.15 -15.04 4.28
CA THR A 244 4.61 -15.03 4.39
C THR A 244 5.20 -16.38 4.02
N ARG A 245 6.40 -16.35 3.46
CA ARG A 245 7.20 -17.55 3.13
C ARG A 245 8.44 -17.69 4.03
N ARG A 246 8.56 -16.83 5.04
CA ARG A 246 9.64 -16.90 6.04
C ARG A 246 9.61 -18.25 6.74
N LEU A 247 10.79 -18.72 7.15
CA LEU A 247 10.89 -19.90 8.01
C LEU A 247 10.21 -19.64 9.35
N GLU A 248 10.48 -18.47 9.93
CA GLU A 248 9.88 -17.95 11.16
C GLU A 248 8.81 -16.88 10.82
N PRO A 249 7.52 -17.25 10.76
CA PRO A 249 6.47 -16.33 10.32
C PRO A 249 6.20 -15.19 11.32
N TYR A 250 6.50 -15.38 12.60
CA TYR A 250 6.33 -14.36 13.64
C TYR A 250 7.29 -13.17 13.49
N ASP A 251 8.49 -13.38 12.94
CA ASP A 251 9.44 -12.30 12.70
C ASP A 251 8.93 -11.32 11.63
N ARG A 252 8.22 -11.84 10.61
CA ARG A 252 7.52 -10.98 9.65
C ARG A 252 6.48 -10.09 10.31
N ILE A 253 5.74 -10.62 11.29
CA ILE A 253 4.70 -9.85 11.99
C ILE A 253 5.32 -8.74 12.85
N LYS A 254 6.44 -9.02 13.53
CA LYS A 254 7.20 -8.02 14.28
C LYS A 254 7.72 -6.90 13.36
N GLU A 255 8.33 -7.26 12.23
CA GLU A 255 8.80 -6.28 11.24
C GLU A 255 7.67 -5.37 10.72
N LEU A 256 6.45 -5.91 10.56
CA LEU A 256 5.27 -5.14 10.14
C LEU A 256 4.80 -4.16 11.22
N GLY A 257 4.91 -4.52 12.50
CA GLY A 257 4.54 -3.68 13.64
C GLY A 257 5.52 -2.50 13.83
N ASP A 258 6.82 -2.80 13.87
CA ASP A 258 7.86 -1.81 14.21
C ASP A 258 7.96 -0.66 13.20
N ALA A 259 7.58 -0.89 11.95
CA ALA A 259 7.81 0.06 10.88
C ALA A 259 6.73 1.16 10.76
N SER A 260 5.52 0.97 11.30
CA SER A 260 4.36 1.74 10.81
C SER A 260 3.23 2.00 11.79
N VAL A 261 3.25 1.44 13.00
CA VAL A 261 2.14 1.58 13.96
C VAL A 261 2.64 1.76 15.40
N PRO A 262 1.89 2.48 16.27
CA PRO A 262 2.28 2.75 17.66
C PRO A 262 2.27 1.52 18.57
N PHE A 263 1.51 0.48 18.24
CA PHE A 263 1.41 -0.77 19.01
C PHE A 263 1.79 -1.96 18.12
N SER A 264 2.27 -3.05 18.71
CA SER A 264 2.52 -4.29 17.97
C SER A 264 1.22 -4.94 17.49
N PHE A 265 1.35 -5.84 16.50
CA PHE A 265 0.21 -6.63 16.02
C PHE A 265 -0.03 -7.84 16.92
N ASP A 266 -1.30 -8.08 17.27
CA ASP A 266 -1.76 -9.33 17.86
C ASP A 266 -1.96 -10.39 16.77
N VAL A 267 -1.50 -11.61 17.04
CA VAL A 267 -1.64 -12.74 16.11
C VAL A 267 -2.88 -13.54 16.48
N HIS A 268 -3.82 -13.65 15.55
CA HIS A 268 -5.04 -14.42 15.76
C HIS A 268 -4.98 -15.81 15.15
N ALA A 269 -4.29 -15.97 14.02
CA ALA A 269 -4.09 -17.27 13.41
C ALA A 269 -2.81 -17.29 12.57
N MET A 270 -2.18 -18.46 12.53
CA MET A 270 -1.03 -18.77 11.68
C MET A 270 -1.30 -20.08 10.93
N ILE A 271 -1.65 -19.98 9.65
CA ILE A 271 -2.17 -21.10 8.86
C ILE A 271 -1.11 -21.54 7.86
N PHE A 272 -0.50 -22.69 8.09
CA PHE A 272 0.37 -23.31 7.08
C PHE A 272 -0.48 -23.85 5.91
N SER A 273 -0.06 -23.55 4.69
CA SER A 273 -0.68 -24.05 3.46
C SER A 273 0.40 -24.32 2.40
N ASP A 274 0.27 -25.44 1.67
CA ASP A 274 1.09 -25.75 0.50
C ASP A 274 0.86 -24.77 -0.66
N ASP A 275 -0.27 -24.06 -0.65
CA ASP A 275 -0.63 -22.99 -1.58
C ASP A 275 -1.21 -21.80 -0.80
N ALA A 276 -0.34 -21.07 -0.09
CA ALA A 276 -0.71 -19.89 0.68
C ALA A 276 -1.36 -18.79 -0.18
N PRO A 277 -0.87 -18.47 -1.41
CA PRO A 277 -1.51 -17.48 -2.28
C PRO A 277 -2.96 -17.84 -2.61
N LYS A 278 -3.28 -19.13 -2.81
CA LYS A 278 -4.66 -19.54 -3.11
C LYS A 278 -5.59 -19.31 -1.92
N LEU A 279 -5.17 -19.69 -0.72
CA LEU A 279 -5.97 -19.48 0.49
C LEU A 279 -6.18 -17.99 0.77
N GLU A 280 -5.12 -17.19 0.66
CA GLU A 280 -5.18 -15.73 0.80
C GLU A 280 -6.19 -15.12 -0.20
N ASN A 281 -6.08 -15.47 -1.49
CA ASN A 281 -6.98 -14.95 -2.52
C ASN A 281 -8.45 -15.31 -2.27
N VAL A 282 -8.73 -16.49 -1.72
CA VAL A 282 -10.09 -16.89 -1.34
C VAL A 282 -10.62 -15.97 -0.24
N LEU A 283 -9.82 -15.71 0.80
CA LEU A 283 -10.19 -14.81 1.89
C LEU A 283 -10.38 -13.37 1.39
N HIS A 284 -9.43 -12.83 0.62
CA HIS A 284 -9.53 -11.48 0.06
C HIS A 284 -10.77 -11.33 -0.83
N LYS A 285 -11.07 -12.31 -1.68
CA LYS A 285 -12.26 -12.28 -2.53
C LYS A 285 -13.55 -12.35 -1.72
N HIS A 286 -13.59 -13.14 -0.66
CA HIS A 286 -14.74 -13.27 0.22
C HIS A 286 -15.01 -11.99 1.02
N PHE A 287 -13.97 -11.27 1.41
CA PHE A 287 -14.04 -10.06 2.24
C PHE A 287 -13.89 -8.75 1.48
N ARG A 288 -13.84 -8.79 0.13
CA ARG A 288 -13.59 -7.63 -0.72
C ARG A 288 -14.54 -6.46 -0.48
N ASP A 289 -15.80 -6.75 -0.17
CA ASP A 289 -16.83 -5.75 0.13
C ASP A 289 -16.58 -4.98 1.44
N ARG A 290 -15.76 -5.55 2.33
CA ARG A 290 -15.43 -5.06 3.68
C ARG A 290 -13.98 -4.62 3.82
N GLU A 291 -13.27 -4.44 2.71
CA GLU A 291 -11.96 -3.80 2.69
C GLU A 291 -12.05 -2.36 3.21
N ILE A 292 -11.11 -1.99 4.09
CA ILE A 292 -10.99 -0.63 4.61
C ILE A 292 -10.53 0.32 3.51
N ASN A 293 -9.53 -0.08 2.73
CA ASN A 293 -9.04 0.71 1.62
C ASN A 293 -9.61 0.20 0.30
N LYS A 294 -10.64 0.91 -0.19
CA LYS A 294 -11.30 0.60 -1.47
C LYS A 294 -10.56 1.10 -2.70
N VAL A 295 -9.50 1.90 -2.51
CA VAL A 295 -8.71 2.48 -3.60
C VAL A 295 -7.46 1.65 -3.86
N ASN A 296 -6.76 1.25 -2.80
CA ASN A 296 -5.59 0.37 -2.90
C ASN A 296 -5.90 -0.97 -2.23
N HIS A 297 -6.33 -1.94 -3.05
CA HIS A 297 -6.65 -3.31 -2.65
C HIS A 297 -5.44 -4.11 -2.13
N ARG A 298 -4.20 -3.64 -2.36
CA ARG A 298 -2.98 -4.27 -1.80
C ARG A 298 -2.83 -3.96 -0.31
N LYS A 299 -3.61 -3.01 0.23
CA LYS A 299 -3.72 -2.78 1.67
C LYS A 299 -4.82 -3.67 2.25
N GLU A 300 -4.43 -4.90 2.53
CA GLU A 300 -5.29 -6.04 2.89
C GLU A 300 -5.87 -5.98 4.32
N PHE A 301 -6.50 -4.86 4.69
CA PHE A 301 -7.21 -4.71 5.95
C PHE A 301 -8.72 -4.80 5.73
N PHE A 302 -9.39 -5.62 6.55
CA PHE A 302 -10.80 -5.94 6.42
C PHE A 302 -11.54 -5.69 7.73
N LYS A 303 -12.75 -5.13 7.64
CA LYS A 303 -13.65 -4.95 8.78
C LYS A 303 -14.59 -6.15 8.92
N VAL A 304 -14.18 -7.16 9.68
CA VAL A 304 -14.83 -8.48 9.79
C VAL A 304 -14.66 -9.04 11.20
N SER A 305 -15.45 -10.05 11.58
CA SER A 305 -15.24 -10.74 12.86
C SER A 305 -14.26 -11.92 12.70
N ILE A 306 -13.57 -12.26 13.79
CA ILE A 306 -12.65 -13.40 13.79
C ILE A 306 -13.37 -14.74 13.56
N ASP A 307 -14.61 -14.87 14.06
CA ASP A 307 -15.44 -16.06 13.87
C ASP A 307 -15.80 -16.29 12.40
N GLU A 308 -15.98 -15.21 11.64
CA GLU A 308 -16.24 -15.29 10.21
C GLU A 308 -15.00 -15.75 9.45
N ILE A 309 -13.83 -15.19 9.77
CA ILE A 309 -12.55 -15.62 9.19
C ILE A 309 -12.32 -17.10 9.50
N GLU A 310 -12.51 -17.53 10.74
CA GLU A 310 -12.39 -18.93 11.18
C GLU A 310 -13.30 -19.86 10.37
N SER A 311 -14.55 -19.46 10.16
CA SER A 311 -15.52 -20.25 9.39
C SER A 311 -15.11 -20.43 7.93
N VAL A 312 -14.64 -19.37 7.28
CA VAL A 312 -14.18 -19.41 5.88
C VAL A 312 -12.91 -20.25 5.76
N VAL A 313 -11.97 -20.14 6.69
CA VAL A 313 -10.75 -20.95 6.71
C VAL A 313 -11.09 -22.43 6.89
N LYS A 314 -11.92 -22.79 7.86
CA LYS A 314 -12.34 -24.19 8.11
C LYS A 314 -13.07 -24.83 6.94
N THR A 315 -13.79 -24.03 6.14
CA THR A 315 -14.51 -24.53 4.97
C THR A 315 -13.57 -24.79 3.78
N ASN A 316 -12.48 -24.03 3.68
CA ASN A 316 -11.57 -24.06 2.52
C ASN A 316 -10.23 -24.76 2.81
N HIS A 317 -9.94 -25.06 4.07
CA HIS A 317 -8.68 -25.66 4.51
C HIS A 317 -8.93 -26.81 5.49
N ASN A 318 -8.35 -27.98 5.20
CA ASN A 318 -8.62 -29.22 5.93
C ASN A 318 -7.81 -29.40 7.22
N ASN A 319 -6.82 -28.54 7.48
CA ASN A 319 -6.00 -28.66 8.70
C ASN A 319 -6.67 -27.99 9.90
N THR A 320 -6.48 -28.56 11.08
CA THR A 320 -6.83 -27.94 12.36
C THR A 320 -6.02 -26.66 12.53
N VAL A 321 -6.69 -25.52 12.50
CA VAL A 321 -6.10 -24.21 12.76
C VAL A 321 -6.56 -23.72 14.12
N GLU A 322 -5.61 -23.31 14.96
CA GLU A 322 -5.92 -22.63 16.21
C GLU A 322 -6.16 -21.14 15.97
N PHE A 323 -7.29 -20.65 16.49
CA PHE A 323 -7.67 -19.24 16.43
C PHE A 323 -7.69 -18.65 17.84
N ILE A 324 -6.93 -17.57 18.03
CA ILE A 324 -6.96 -16.73 19.22
C ILE A 324 -8.01 -15.66 18.99
N LYS A 325 -9.14 -15.72 19.69
CA LYS A 325 -10.26 -14.79 19.47
C LYS A 325 -10.10 -13.46 20.17
N ILE A 326 -9.41 -13.46 21.30
CA ILE A 326 -9.23 -12.29 22.16
C ILE A 326 -7.82 -11.75 21.92
N PRO A 327 -7.65 -10.53 21.39
CA PRO A 327 -6.34 -9.90 21.25
C PRO A 327 -5.74 -9.58 22.62
N GLN A 328 -4.44 -9.75 22.77
CA GLN A 328 -3.73 -9.55 24.02
C GLN A 328 -3.51 -8.05 24.27
N ALA A 329 -3.03 -7.34 23.25
CA ALA A 329 -2.91 -5.87 23.19
C ALA A 329 -2.38 -5.22 24.49
N GLU A 330 -1.36 -5.80 25.13
CA GLU A 330 -0.94 -5.42 26.51
C GLU A 330 -0.63 -3.93 26.63
N GLN A 331 0.22 -3.40 25.74
CA GLN A 331 0.62 -1.99 25.74
C GLN A 331 -0.55 -1.03 25.53
N TYR A 332 -1.56 -1.44 24.76
CA TYR A 332 -2.77 -0.64 24.54
C TYR A 332 -3.59 -0.58 25.83
N TRP A 333 -3.83 -1.71 26.50
CA TRP A 333 -4.57 -1.73 27.76
C TRP A 333 -3.85 -0.99 28.89
N GLU A 334 -2.52 -1.12 28.97
CA GLU A 334 -1.70 -0.33 29.90
C GLU A 334 -1.84 1.17 29.65
N SER A 335 -1.80 1.60 28.38
CA SER A 335 -1.97 3.01 28.02
C SER A 335 -3.36 3.53 28.38
N GLN A 336 -4.43 2.76 28.12
CA GLN A 336 -5.79 3.14 28.50
C GLN A 336 -5.97 3.23 30.02
N ASN A 337 -5.37 2.30 30.77
CA ASN A 337 -5.42 2.32 32.24
C ASN A 337 -4.69 3.55 32.82
N LEU A 338 -3.55 3.94 32.24
CA LEU A 338 -2.84 5.15 32.63
C LEU A 338 -3.66 6.41 32.37
N SER A 339 -4.26 6.55 31.19
CA SER A 339 -5.12 7.70 30.86
C SER A 339 -6.36 7.78 31.75
N ASN A 340 -6.99 6.65 32.07
CA ASN A 340 -8.15 6.64 32.98
C ASN A 340 -7.75 7.09 34.40
N ASN A 341 -6.57 6.69 34.88
CA ASN A 341 -6.06 7.14 36.17
C ASN A 341 -5.73 8.63 36.19
N GLU A 342 -5.15 9.19 35.12
CA GLU A 342 -4.92 10.63 34.98
C GLU A 342 -6.24 11.42 35.00
N THR A 343 -7.26 10.93 34.28
CA THR A 343 -8.58 11.57 34.24
C THR A 343 -9.26 11.55 35.61
N LEU A 344 -9.07 10.48 36.40
CA LEU A 344 -9.55 10.37 37.78
C LEU A 344 -8.83 11.36 38.71
N ILE A 345 -7.53 11.58 38.53
CA ILE A 345 -6.73 12.54 39.31
C ILE A 345 -7.13 13.99 38.97
N ASP A 346 -7.35 14.31 37.69
CA ASP A 346 -7.79 15.65 37.27
C ASP A 346 -9.26 15.96 37.66
N SER A 347 -10.05 14.93 37.97
CA SER A 347 -11.44 15.06 38.43
C SER A 347 -11.59 15.16 39.95
N LEU A 348 -10.49 15.01 40.70
CA LEU A 348 -10.39 15.18 42.15
C LEU A 348 -9.84 16.57 42.48
#